data_AF-U3TYJ6-F1
#
_entry.id   AF-U3TYJ6-F1
#
_cell.length_a   1.000
_cell.length_b   1.000
_cell.length_c   1.000
_cell.angle_alpha   90.00
_cell.angle_beta   90.00
_cell.angle_gamma   90.00
#
_symmetry.space_group_name_H-M   'P 1'
#
loop_
_entity.id
_entity.type
_entity.pdbx_description
1 polymer ?
#
loop_
_entity_poly.entity_id
_entity_poly.type
_entity_poly.pdbx_seq_one_letter_code
_entity_poly.pdbx_strand_id
1 'polypeptide(L)'
;MIRLLMLIGLVLCCSPTVAQPMPQLYIPLEREPLAPLIPQLSQDDWQALRQLPTLRIALWAPDIPPYLTFLDMSSEEKNVEGVFADYARLISQALGMRIEMLRYADRDAALATIAADQADMLFSKARNAVPANAQLDASQNLLINRPVVVTQRAPCSRCLMQRQSDWRWTNTISATTQSGRNFLRRKSCVMPPVASHCRRWRPARRITRSII
;
A
#
# COMPACT_ATOMS: atom_id res chain seq x y z
N MET A 1 -31.37 -39.96 -28.53
CA MET A 1 -31.59 -38.70 -27.78
C MET A 1 -30.84 -38.68 -26.43
N ILE A 2 -30.83 -39.76 -25.65
CA ILE A 2 -30.07 -39.86 -24.37
C ILE A 2 -28.54 -39.71 -24.50
N ARG A 3 -27.92 -40.22 -25.58
CA ARG A 3 -26.47 -40.04 -25.83
C ARG A 3 -26.06 -38.59 -26.09
N LEU A 4 -26.95 -37.76 -26.65
CA LEU A 4 -26.70 -36.34 -26.91
C LEU A 4 -26.79 -35.51 -25.62
N LEU A 5 -27.74 -35.87 -24.74
CA LEU A 5 -27.88 -35.26 -23.41
C LEU A 5 -26.70 -35.57 -22.48
N MET A 6 -26.10 -36.77 -22.56
CA MET A 6 -24.90 -37.11 -21.79
C MET A 6 -23.66 -36.32 -22.21
N LEU A 7 -23.49 -36.04 -23.51
CA LEU A 7 -22.35 -35.25 -24.02
C LEU A 7 -22.43 -33.78 -23.61
N ILE A 8 -23.63 -33.19 -23.57
CA ILE A 8 -23.83 -31.79 -23.13
C ILE A 8 -23.61 -31.67 -21.61
N GLY A 9 -23.98 -32.69 -20.82
CA GLY A 9 -23.71 -32.71 -19.39
C GLY A 9 -22.21 -32.81 -19.04
N LEU A 10 -21.43 -33.53 -19.84
CA LEU A 10 -19.98 -33.71 -19.60
C LEU A 10 -19.17 -32.44 -19.90
N VAL A 11 -19.61 -31.62 -20.87
CA VAL A 11 -18.92 -30.38 -21.26
C VAL A 11 -19.18 -29.24 -20.26
N LEU A 12 -20.32 -29.25 -19.54
CA LEU A 12 -20.66 -28.22 -18.54
C LEU A 12 -19.86 -28.31 -17.23
N CYS A 13 -19.20 -29.44 -16.95
CA CYS A 13 -18.38 -29.61 -15.73
C CYS A 13 -16.96 -29.01 -15.85
N CYS A 14 -16.54 -28.57 -17.05
CA CYS A 14 -15.19 -28.05 -17.28
C CYS A 14 -15.20 -26.51 -17.20
N SER A 15 -15.51 -25.97 -16.02
CA SER A 15 -15.22 -24.55 -15.77
C SER A 15 -13.72 -24.40 -15.56
N PRO A 16 -13.04 -23.44 -16.22
CA PRO A 16 -11.64 -23.16 -15.93
C PRO A 16 -11.56 -22.61 -14.50
N THR A 17 -11.10 -23.44 -13.57
CA THR A 17 -10.58 -22.95 -12.29
C THR A 17 -9.37 -22.10 -12.61
N VAL A 18 -9.52 -20.79 -12.56
CA VAL A 18 -8.42 -19.84 -12.48
C VAL A 18 -7.72 -20.09 -11.15
N ALA A 19 -6.71 -20.96 -11.18
CA ALA A 19 -5.84 -21.21 -10.05
C ALA A 19 -5.09 -19.91 -9.76
N GLN A 20 -5.56 -19.18 -8.74
CA GLN A 20 -4.82 -18.03 -8.26
C GLN A 20 -3.51 -18.55 -7.65
N PRO A 21 -2.36 -17.96 -8.02
CA PRO A 21 -1.07 -18.42 -7.52
C PRO A 21 -1.06 -18.38 -5.99
N MET A 22 -0.63 -19.48 -5.37
CA MET A 22 -0.60 -19.62 -3.93
C MET A 22 0.23 -18.49 -3.30
N PRO A 23 -0.29 -17.77 -2.30
CA PRO A 23 0.42 -16.64 -1.71
C PRO A 23 1.70 -17.12 -1.06
N GLN A 24 2.78 -16.38 -1.29
CA GLN A 24 4.09 -16.68 -0.71
C GLN A 24 4.24 -15.90 0.59
N LEU A 25 4.66 -16.61 1.65
CA LEU A 25 4.86 -16.07 2.98
C LEU A 25 6.24 -15.41 3.12
N TYR A 26 6.28 -14.22 3.70
CA TYR A 26 7.50 -13.45 3.97
C TYR A 26 7.64 -13.14 5.46
N ILE A 27 8.88 -13.18 5.98
CA ILE A 27 9.21 -12.85 7.37
C ILE A 27 9.90 -11.46 7.42
N PRO A 28 9.53 -10.56 8.37
CA PRO A 28 10.20 -9.28 8.55
C PRO A 28 11.59 -9.41 9.20
N LEU A 29 12.58 -8.68 8.69
CA LEU A 29 13.97 -8.68 9.18
C LEU A 29 14.23 -7.58 10.25
N GLU A 30 14.98 -7.89 11.31
CA GLU A 30 15.38 -6.95 12.39
C GLU A 30 16.74 -6.28 12.11
N ARG A 31 16.83 -4.94 12.27
CA ARG A 31 18.12 -4.22 12.18
C ARG A 31 18.48 -3.34 13.38
N GLU A 32 17.51 -2.91 14.19
CA GLU A 32 17.72 -2.05 15.36
C GLU A 32 16.75 -2.43 16.52
N PRO A 33 17.22 -2.43 17.78
CA PRO A 33 16.37 -2.66 18.95
C PRO A 33 15.47 -1.45 19.19
N LEU A 34 14.15 -1.65 19.07
CA LEU A 34 13.16 -0.60 19.27
C LEU A 34 12.57 -0.69 20.69
N ALA A 35 12.29 0.45 21.31
CA ALA A 35 11.63 0.49 22.61
C ALA A 35 10.24 -0.19 22.53
N PRO A 36 9.83 -0.93 23.57
CA PRO A 36 8.56 -1.66 23.55
C PRO A 36 7.37 -0.68 23.45
N LEU A 37 6.57 -0.88 22.41
CA LEU A 37 5.31 -0.15 22.20
C LEU A 37 4.20 -0.86 22.98
N ILE A 38 3.59 -0.20 23.96
CA ILE A 38 2.45 -0.74 24.71
C ILE A 38 1.18 0.01 24.28
N PRO A 39 0.30 -0.61 23.48
CA PRO A 39 -0.91 0.05 22.99
C PRO A 39 -1.97 0.13 24.10
N GLN A 40 -2.64 1.29 24.18
CA GLN A 40 -3.80 1.46 25.07
C GLN A 40 -5.06 1.02 24.33
N LEU A 41 -5.50 -0.20 24.59
CA LEU A 41 -6.70 -0.82 24.00
C LEU A 41 -7.73 -1.12 25.08
N SER A 42 -9.01 -1.10 24.69
CA SER A 42 -10.08 -1.50 25.59
C SER A 42 -10.05 -3.01 25.85
N GLN A 43 -10.75 -3.48 26.89
CA GLN A 43 -10.84 -4.91 27.17
C GLN A 43 -11.50 -5.69 26.02
N ASP A 44 -12.50 -5.10 25.37
CA ASP A 44 -13.20 -5.69 24.23
C ASP A 44 -12.27 -5.82 23.01
N ASP A 45 -11.45 -4.80 22.73
CA ASP A 45 -10.44 -4.86 21.66
C ASP A 45 -9.41 -5.97 21.92
N TRP A 46 -8.94 -6.09 23.16
CA TRP A 46 -8.04 -7.18 23.55
C TRP A 46 -8.69 -8.56 23.41
N GLN A 47 -10.00 -8.68 23.68
CA GLN A 47 -10.73 -9.93 23.47
C GLN A 47 -10.82 -10.26 21.98
N ALA A 48 -11.14 -9.27 21.14
CA ALA A 48 -11.22 -9.44 19.69
C ALA A 48 -9.85 -9.87 19.11
N LEU A 49 -8.75 -9.22 19.52
CA LEU A 49 -7.41 -9.57 19.05
C LEU A 49 -6.99 -10.99 19.44
N ARG A 50 -7.42 -11.50 20.60
CA ARG A 50 -7.15 -12.90 20.99
C ARG A 50 -7.84 -13.93 20.08
N GLN A 51 -8.91 -13.55 19.40
CA GLN A 51 -9.57 -14.40 18.42
C GLN A 51 -8.85 -14.38 17.06
N LEU A 52 -7.91 -13.45 16.85
CA LEU A 52 -7.11 -13.31 15.64
C LEU A 52 -5.61 -13.55 15.95
N PRO A 53 -5.20 -14.81 16.17
CA PRO A 53 -3.83 -15.14 16.60
C PRO A 53 -2.77 -14.80 15.53
N THR A 54 -3.19 -14.72 14.27
CA THR A 54 -2.34 -14.39 13.12
C THR A 54 -2.98 -13.27 12.33
N LEU A 55 -2.24 -12.17 12.13
CA LEU A 55 -2.61 -11.07 11.24
C LEU A 55 -1.96 -11.28 9.87
N ARG A 56 -2.77 -11.56 8.86
CA ARG A 56 -2.34 -11.76 7.47
C ARG A 56 -2.40 -10.42 6.72
N ILE A 57 -1.25 -9.97 6.23
CA ILE A 57 -1.10 -8.70 5.52
C ILE A 57 -0.84 -8.98 4.06
N ALA A 58 -1.78 -8.58 3.19
CA ALA A 58 -1.61 -8.65 1.75
C ALA A 58 -0.70 -7.52 1.24
N LEU A 59 0.31 -7.92 0.46
CA LEU A 59 1.30 -7.07 -0.20
C LEU A 59 1.27 -7.35 -1.71
N TRP A 60 1.81 -6.44 -2.52
CA TRP A 60 1.97 -6.69 -3.96
C TRP A 60 3.22 -6.02 -4.55
N ALA A 61 3.70 -6.57 -5.66
CA ALA A 61 4.83 -6.05 -6.43
C ALA A 61 4.45 -4.78 -7.23
N PRO A 62 5.42 -3.94 -7.65
CA PRO A 62 6.88 -4.08 -7.48
C PRO A 62 7.37 -3.58 -6.12
N ASP A 63 8.66 -3.78 -5.85
CA ASP A 63 9.35 -3.19 -4.71
C ASP A 63 9.20 -1.67 -4.69
N ILE A 64 9.10 -1.12 -3.48
CA ILE A 64 9.04 0.32 -3.24
C ILE A 64 10.07 0.70 -2.18
N PRO A 65 11.38 0.65 -2.48
CA PRO A 65 12.40 1.06 -1.51
C PRO A 65 12.25 2.55 -1.13
N PRO A 66 12.55 2.95 0.11
CA PRO A 66 12.97 2.10 1.24
C PRO A 66 11.78 1.52 2.04
N TYR A 67 10.55 1.62 1.55
CA TYR A 67 9.33 1.29 2.30
C TYR A 67 9.05 -0.21 2.38
N LEU A 68 9.20 -0.91 1.26
CA LEU A 68 8.94 -2.34 1.15
C LEU A 68 9.80 -2.92 0.02
N THR A 69 10.54 -3.98 0.28
CA THR A 69 11.36 -4.67 -0.71
C THR A 69 11.32 -6.17 -0.43
N PHE A 70 10.98 -6.96 -1.45
CA PHE A 70 10.95 -8.40 -1.37
C PHE A 70 12.35 -8.96 -1.63
N LEU A 71 12.91 -9.66 -0.65
CA LEU A 71 14.20 -10.34 -0.73
C LEU A 71 13.95 -11.79 -1.14
N ASP A 72 13.90 -12.00 -2.46
CA ASP A 72 13.86 -13.32 -3.07
C ASP A 72 15.31 -13.84 -3.21
N MET A 73 15.98 -14.13 -2.09
CA MET A 73 17.29 -14.79 -2.13
C MET A 73 17.14 -16.25 -2.58
N SER A 74 18.20 -16.85 -3.14
CA SER A 74 18.19 -18.21 -3.71
C SER A 74 17.96 -19.35 -2.70
N SER A 75 17.67 -19.03 -1.44
CA SER A 75 17.30 -19.97 -0.38
C SER A 75 15.78 -20.08 -0.25
N GLU A 76 15.31 -21.17 0.35
CA GLU A 76 13.88 -21.44 0.55
C GLU A 76 13.14 -20.37 1.39
N GLU A 77 13.88 -19.53 2.12
CA GLU A 77 13.34 -18.41 2.90
C GLU A 77 13.15 -17.15 2.06
N LYS A 78 11.90 -16.68 2.01
CA LYS A 78 11.52 -15.40 1.43
C LYS A 78 11.38 -14.37 2.54
N ASN A 79 12.10 -13.27 2.41
CA ASN A 79 12.12 -12.22 3.43
C ASN A 79 11.66 -10.89 2.85
N VAL A 80 11.06 -10.05 3.68
CA VAL A 80 10.66 -8.70 3.28
C VAL A 80 11.35 -7.69 4.18
N GLU A 81 11.93 -6.67 3.57
CA GLU A 81 12.60 -5.59 4.27
C GLU A 81 11.97 -4.23 3.96
N GLY A 82 12.40 -3.23 4.72
CA GLY A 82 11.98 -1.85 4.56
C GLY A 82 11.14 -1.38 5.74
N VAL A 83 10.83 -0.09 5.71
CA VAL A 83 10.16 0.59 6.84
C VAL A 83 8.87 -0.11 7.24
N PHE A 84 8.05 -0.57 6.29
CA PHE A 84 6.80 -1.25 6.63
C PHE A 84 7.02 -2.60 7.33
N ALA A 85 8.04 -3.37 6.94
CA ALA A 85 8.38 -4.63 7.60
C ALA A 85 8.78 -4.40 9.07
N ASP A 86 9.52 -3.32 9.35
CA ASP A 86 9.87 -2.92 10.71
C ASP A 86 8.63 -2.53 11.53
N TYR A 87 7.68 -1.80 10.93
CA TYR A 87 6.41 -1.45 11.58
C TYR A 87 5.55 -2.68 11.87
N ALA A 88 5.44 -3.61 10.90
CA ALA A 88 4.71 -4.85 11.10
C ALA A 88 5.29 -5.59 12.30
N ARG A 89 6.61 -5.73 12.38
CA ARG A 89 7.26 -6.35 13.53
C ARG A 89 6.96 -5.66 14.86
N LEU A 90 7.00 -4.32 14.91
CA LEU A 90 6.61 -3.58 16.10
C LEU A 90 5.17 -3.89 16.54
N ILE A 91 4.25 -3.98 15.58
CA ILE A 91 2.85 -4.34 15.84
C ILE A 91 2.76 -5.77 16.39
N SER A 92 3.49 -6.71 15.78
CA SER A 92 3.55 -8.11 16.24
C SER A 92 4.00 -8.20 17.70
N GLN A 93 5.09 -7.51 18.05
CA GLN A 93 5.64 -7.48 19.40
C GLN A 93 4.71 -6.78 20.40
N ALA A 94 4.12 -5.65 20.00
CA ALA A 94 3.22 -4.86 20.83
C ALA A 94 1.90 -5.58 21.16
N LEU A 95 1.38 -6.37 20.21
CA LEU A 95 0.10 -7.07 20.35
C LEU A 95 0.26 -8.55 20.73
N GLY A 96 1.48 -9.07 20.72
CA GLY A 96 1.75 -10.49 20.99
C GLY A 96 1.13 -11.43 19.95
N MET A 97 1.00 -10.98 18.71
CA MET A 97 0.34 -11.73 17.62
C MET A 97 1.32 -12.07 16.50
N ARG A 98 1.11 -13.20 15.83
CA ARG A 98 1.89 -13.58 14.65
C ARG A 98 1.50 -12.70 13.47
N ILE A 99 2.47 -12.26 12.67
CA ILE A 99 2.20 -11.56 11.41
C ILE A 99 2.67 -12.41 10.24
N GLU A 100 1.82 -12.51 9.23
CA GLU A 100 2.12 -13.20 7.98
C GLU A 100 1.97 -12.22 6.82
N MET A 101 3.05 -11.98 6.09
CA MET A 101 3.02 -11.09 4.93
C MET A 101 2.92 -11.90 3.64
N LEU A 102 1.83 -11.70 2.91
CA LEU A 102 1.45 -12.48 1.73
C LEU A 102 1.66 -11.62 0.48
N ARG A 103 2.62 -12.00 -0.37
CA ARG A 103 2.87 -11.27 -1.63
C ARG A 103 1.97 -11.80 -2.75
N TYR A 104 1.28 -10.88 -3.41
CA TYR A 104 0.49 -11.11 -4.62
C TYR A 104 1.14 -10.46 -5.84
N ALA A 105 0.74 -10.94 -7.02
CA ALA A 105 1.28 -10.46 -8.31
C ALA A 105 0.97 -8.98 -8.55
N ASP A 106 -0.24 -8.55 -8.19
CA ASP A 106 -0.71 -7.20 -8.37
C ASP A 106 -1.71 -6.78 -7.27
N ARG A 107 -2.13 -5.52 -7.35
CA ARG A 107 -3.04 -4.90 -6.40
C ARG A 107 -4.42 -5.54 -6.39
N ASP A 108 -4.94 -5.94 -7.55
CA ASP A 108 -6.31 -6.43 -7.64
C ASP A 108 -6.40 -7.85 -7.07
N ALA A 109 -5.35 -8.66 -7.26
CA ALA A 109 -5.17 -9.94 -6.57
C ALA A 109 -5.10 -9.77 -5.04
N ALA A 110 -4.33 -8.78 -4.55
CA ALA A 110 -4.26 -8.49 -3.11
C ALA A 110 -5.58 -7.98 -2.52
N LEU A 111 -6.38 -7.24 -3.30
CA LEU A 111 -7.72 -6.80 -2.87
C LEU A 111 -8.74 -7.93 -2.86
N ALA A 112 -8.65 -8.85 -3.83
CA ALA A 112 -9.55 -10.00 -3.89
C ALA A 112 -9.43 -10.89 -2.65
N THR A 113 -8.24 -10.98 -2.04
CA THR A 113 -8.03 -11.80 -0.85
C THR A 113 -8.61 -11.18 0.41
N ILE A 114 -8.68 -9.85 0.51
CA ILE A 114 -9.47 -9.19 1.56
C ILE A 114 -10.95 -9.54 1.40
N ALA A 115 -11.49 -9.42 0.18
CA ALA A 115 -12.90 -9.72 -0.08
C ALA A 115 -13.26 -11.21 0.16
N ALA A 116 -12.27 -12.09 0.05
CA ALA A 116 -12.41 -13.54 0.29
C ALA A 116 -12.04 -13.97 1.73
N ASP A 117 -11.80 -13.03 2.66
CA ASP A 117 -11.40 -13.31 4.05
C ASP A 117 -10.08 -14.12 4.17
N GLN A 118 -9.24 -14.02 3.14
CA GLN A 118 -7.93 -14.68 3.06
C GLN A 118 -6.79 -13.80 3.57
N ALA A 119 -7.04 -12.50 3.74
CA ALA A 119 -6.13 -11.55 4.37
C ALA A 119 -6.92 -10.57 5.23
N ASP A 120 -6.30 -10.07 6.30
CA ASP A 120 -6.94 -9.24 7.31
C ASP A 120 -6.59 -7.75 7.11
N MET A 121 -5.46 -7.47 6.47
CA MET A 121 -4.99 -6.11 6.18
C MET A 121 -4.32 -6.03 4.81
N LEU A 122 -4.34 -4.83 4.21
CA LEU A 122 -3.69 -4.52 2.93
C LEU A 122 -2.68 -3.39 3.13
N PHE A 123 -1.41 -3.61 2.82
CA PHE A 123 -0.41 -2.52 2.80
C PHE A 123 -0.66 -1.63 1.59
N SER A 124 -0.86 -0.32 1.75
CA SER A 124 -1.11 0.55 0.60
C SER A 124 -0.40 1.89 0.66
N LYS A 125 -0.01 2.40 -0.50
CA LYS A 125 0.37 3.81 -0.62
C LYS A 125 -0.85 4.68 -0.32
N ALA A 126 -0.70 5.68 0.55
CA ALA A 126 -1.76 6.61 1.00
C ALA A 126 -2.63 7.25 -0.11
N ARG A 127 -2.17 7.26 -1.37
CA ARG A 127 -2.89 7.85 -2.51
C ARG A 127 -3.66 6.84 -3.36
N ASN A 128 -3.58 5.56 -3.06
CA ASN A 128 -4.35 4.53 -3.77
C ASN A 128 -5.81 4.59 -3.31
N ALA A 129 -6.74 4.64 -4.25
CA ALA A 129 -8.17 4.65 -3.94
C ALA A 129 -8.62 3.26 -3.48
N VAL A 130 -9.19 3.16 -2.29
CA VAL A 130 -9.79 1.93 -1.77
C VAL A 130 -11.14 1.73 -2.48
N PRO A 131 -11.43 0.57 -3.08
CA PRO A 131 -12.74 0.31 -3.66
C PRO A 131 -13.83 0.40 -2.59
N ALA A 132 -14.92 1.11 -2.88
CA ALA A 132 -16.00 1.33 -1.91
C ALA A 132 -16.65 0.02 -1.43
N ASN A 133 -16.60 -1.03 -2.23
CA ASN A 133 -17.14 -2.36 -1.93
C ASN A 133 -16.18 -3.27 -1.16
N ALA A 134 -14.93 -2.84 -0.90
CA ALA A 134 -13.93 -3.70 -0.27
C ALA A 134 -14.06 -3.83 1.25
N GLN A 135 -15.04 -3.15 1.89
CA GLN A 135 -15.23 -3.13 3.35
C GLN A 135 -13.92 -2.85 4.13
N LEU A 136 -13.09 -1.96 3.58
CA LEU A 136 -11.80 -1.56 4.12
C LEU A 136 -11.89 -0.13 4.66
N ASP A 137 -11.39 0.07 5.87
CA ASP A 137 -11.42 1.39 6.52
C ASP A 137 -10.03 2.01 6.62
N ALA A 138 -9.82 3.29 6.23
CA ALA A 138 -8.65 4.21 6.23
C ALA A 138 -7.79 4.51 7.49
N SER A 139 -6.54 4.08 7.69
CA SER A 139 -5.77 4.40 8.93
C SER A 139 -5.05 5.69 8.71
N GLN A 140 -4.48 6.14 9.81
CA GLN A 140 -3.59 7.26 9.79
C GLN A 140 -2.34 6.87 9.01
N ASN A 141 -1.94 7.74 8.09
CA ASN A 141 -0.73 7.54 7.30
C ASN A 141 0.45 7.26 8.24
N LEU A 142 1.05 6.07 8.12
CA LEU A 142 2.26 5.72 8.89
C LEU A 142 3.42 6.65 8.60
N LEU A 143 3.54 7.08 7.33
CA LEU A 143 4.67 7.86 6.85
C LEU A 143 4.17 9.08 6.09
N ILE A 144 4.54 10.24 6.59
CA ILE A 144 4.27 11.52 5.93
C ILE A 144 5.47 11.83 5.05
N ASN A 145 5.34 11.63 3.74
CA ASN A 145 6.33 12.08 2.78
C ASN A 145 5.96 13.46 2.20
N ARG A 146 6.99 14.25 1.87
CA ARG A 146 6.83 15.51 1.15
C ARG A 146 7.43 15.35 -0.25
N PRO A 147 6.75 15.83 -1.31
CA PRO A 147 7.32 15.78 -2.64
C PRO A 147 8.57 16.66 -2.67
N VAL A 148 9.66 16.09 -3.19
CA VAL A 148 10.92 16.79 -3.43
C VAL A 148 11.30 16.66 -4.88
N VAL A 149 12.11 17.60 -5.34
CA VAL A 149 12.59 17.66 -6.71
C VAL A 149 14.06 17.30 -6.69
N VAL A 150 14.43 16.25 -7.42
CA VAL A 150 15.81 15.78 -7.52
C VAL A 150 16.31 16.11 -8.91
N THR A 151 17.49 16.74 -8.98
CA THR A 151 18.15 17.06 -10.24
C THR A 151 19.57 16.51 -10.23
N GLN A 152 20.20 16.46 -11.39
CA GLN A 152 21.66 16.36 -11.44
C GLN A 152 22.28 17.51 -10.64
N ARG A 153 23.46 17.26 -10.07
CA ARG A 153 24.20 18.26 -9.32
C ARG A 153 24.60 19.40 -10.26
N ALA A 154 23.99 20.57 -10.09
CA ALA A 154 24.36 21.76 -10.85
C ALA A 154 25.35 22.63 -10.07
N PRO A 155 26.12 23.48 -10.75
CA PRO A 155 27.01 24.46 -10.10
C PRO A 155 26.27 25.45 -9.22
N CYS A 156 24.98 25.70 -9.48
CA CYS A 156 24.16 26.63 -8.71
C CYS A 156 22.71 26.14 -8.56
N SER A 157 22.28 25.93 -7.31
CA SER A 157 20.92 25.53 -6.94
C SER A 157 19.87 26.62 -7.22
N ARG A 158 20.27 27.90 -7.15
CA ARG A 158 19.36 29.04 -7.40
C ARG A 158 19.05 29.21 -8.89
N CYS A 159 20.02 28.96 -9.77
CA CYS A 159 19.84 29.01 -11.22
C CYS A 159 18.95 27.87 -11.73
N LEU A 160 19.04 26.70 -11.10
CA LEU A 160 18.14 25.57 -11.37
C LEU A 160 16.67 25.98 -11.19
N MET A 161 16.34 26.56 -10.03
CA MET A 161 14.96 26.89 -9.69
C MET A 161 14.34 27.97 -10.61
N GLN A 162 15.15 28.85 -11.21
CA GLN A 162 14.66 29.92 -12.10
C GLN A 162 14.28 29.45 -13.51
N ARG A 163 14.79 28.30 -13.98
CA ARG A 163 14.48 27.75 -15.32
C ARG A 163 13.53 26.56 -15.30
N GLN A 164 12.73 26.41 -14.24
CA GLN A 164 11.79 25.28 -14.10
C GLN A 164 10.79 25.14 -15.26
N SER A 165 10.48 26.24 -15.97
CA SER A 165 9.63 26.23 -17.17
C SER A 165 10.14 25.30 -18.27
N ASP A 166 11.46 25.11 -18.35
CA ASP A 166 12.11 24.42 -19.46
C ASP A 166 12.47 22.96 -19.08
N TRP A 167 12.10 22.55 -17.86
CA TRP A 167 12.48 21.26 -17.32
C TRP A 167 11.66 20.12 -17.94
N ARG A 168 12.35 19.05 -18.34
CA ARG A 168 11.72 17.77 -18.63
C ARG A 168 11.52 17.02 -17.31
N TRP A 169 10.27 16.93 -16.88
CA TRP A 169 9.90 16.23 -15.66
C TRP A 169 9.79 14.74 -15.89
N THR A 170 10.38 13.95 -15.01
CA THR A 170 10.11 12.51 -14.87
C THR A 170 9.51 12.27 -13.49
N ASN A 171 8.61 11.29 -13.36
CA ASN A 171 8.06 10.90 -12.07
C ASN A 171 7.97 9.37 -11.98
N THR A 172 8.26 8.84 -10.79
CA THR A 172 8.14 7.40 -10.48
C THR A 172 6.71 7.01 -10.10
N ILE A 173 5.86 8.00 -9.85
CA ILE A 173 4.48 7.76 -9.46
C ILE A 173 3.76 7.23 -10.69
N SER A 174 3.06 6.11 -10.55
CA SER A 174 1.97 5.69 -11.42
C SER A 174 0.97 6.86 -11.57
N ALA A 175 1.27 7.78 -12.47
CA ALA A 175 0.46 8.92 -12.83
C ALA A 175 -0.55 8.51 -13.91
N THR A 176 -1.10 7.30 -13.80
CA THR A 176 -2.32 6.91 -14.51
C THR A 176 -3.52 7.67 -13.98
N THR A 177 -3.46 8.20 -12.75
CA THR A 177 -4.52 9.09 -12.23
C THR A 177 -4.26 10.55 -12.61
N GLN A 178 -5.28 11.14 -13.26
CA GLN A 178 -5.34 12.53 -13.73
C GLN A 178 -4.92 13.57 -12.66
N SER A 179 -5.14 13.25 -11.37
CA SER A 179 -4.79 14.09 -10.23
C SER A 179 -3.28 14.36 -10.09
N GLY A 180 -2.42 13.36 -10.31
CA GLY A 180 -0.96 13.51 -10.19
C GLY A 180 -0.36 14.38 -11.30
N ARG A 181 -0.84 14.20 -12.55
CA ARG A 181 -0.48 15.07 -13.68
C ARG A 181 -0.95 16.51 -13.47
N ASN A 182 -2.16 16.68 -12.92
CA ASN A 182 -2.73 17.99 -12.60
C ASN A 182 -1.99 18.70 -11.45
N PHE A 183 -1.46 17.98 -10.45
CA PHE A 183 -0.68 18.58 -9.37
C PHE A 183 0.62 19.22 -9.88
N LEU A 184 1.37 18.50 -10.73
CA LEU A 184 2.60 19.02 -11.33
C LEU A 184 2.30 20.18 -12.29
N ARG A 185 1.29 20.05 -13.16
CA ARG A 185 0.85 21.16 -14.04
C ARG A 185 0.40 22.40 -13.27
N ARG A 186 -0.37 22.23 -12.18
CA ARG A 186 -0.84 23.37 -11.37
C ARG A 186 0.31 24.06 -10.66
N LYS A 187 1.32 23.34 -10.14
CA LYS A 187 2.47 23.99 -9.49
C LYS A 187 3.37 24.74 -10.47
N SER A 188 3.53 24.28 -11.71
CA SER A 188 4.19 25.05 -12.77
C SER A 188 3.47 26.37 -13.12
N CYS A 189 2.16 26.47 -12.83
CA CYS A 189 1.36 27.69 -13.05
C CYS A 189 1.16 28.55 -11.79
N VAL A 190 1.68 28.16 -10.61
CA VAL A 190 1.42 28.84 -9.32
C VAL A 190 2.63 29.66 -8.83
N MET A 191 3.54 30.05 -9.71
CA MET A 191 4.32 31.28 -9.47
C MET A 191 3.64 32.45 -10.19
N PRO A 192 2.78 33.23 -9.50
CA PRO A 192 2.33 34.49 -10.06
C PRO A 192 3.47 35.51 -9.97
N PRO A 193 3.66 36.39 -10.98
CA PRO A 193 4.16 37.72 -10.64
C PRO A 193 3.05 38.37 -9.81
N VAL A 194 3.39 38.78 -8.58
CA VAL A 194 2.77 39.83 -7.77
C VAL A 194 1.24 40.05 -7.92
N ALA A 195 0.53 39.87 -6.79
CA ALA A 195 -0.77 40.46 -6.39
C ALA A 195 -2.07 39.61 -6.46
N SER A 196 -2.53 39.34 -5.23
CA SER A 196 -3.92 39.41 -4.71
C SER A 196 -4.88 38.22 -4.87
N HIS A 197 -5.51 37.91 -3.73
CA HIS A 197 -6.69 37.06 -3.48
C HIS A 197 -6.51 35.54 -3.31
N CYS A 198 -6.13 35.13 -2.09
CA CYS A 198 -6.42 33.79 -1.55
C CYS A 198 -7.67 33.84 -0.65
N ARG A 199 -8.74 33.13 -1.01
CA ARG A 199 -9.83 32.82 -0.06
C ARG A 199 -9.50 31.56 0.74
N ARG A 200 -9.76 31.67 2.04
CA ARG A 200 -9.47 30.73 3.13
C ARG A 200 -10.54 29.63 3.20
N TRP A 201 -10.15 28.37 3.39
CA TRP A 201 -11.05 27.27 3.75
C TRP A 201 -10.62 26.65 5.08
N ARG A 202 -11.59 26.43 5.99
CA ARG A 202 -11.43 25.82 7.32
C ARG A 202 -11.92 24.35 7.30
N PRO A 203 -11.47 23.50 8.23
CA PRO A 203 -11.64 22.04 8.13
C PRO A 203 -12.95 21.56 8.76
N ALA A 204 -13.51 20.48 8.21
CA ALA A 204 -14.58 19.71 8.84
C ALA A 204 -14.02 18.41 9.43
N ARG A 205 -14.38 18.17 10.70
CA ARG A 205 -14.11 16.95 11.48
C ARG A 205 -15.04 15.82 11.02
N ARG A 206 -14.56 14.58 10.90
CA ARG A 206 -15.08 13.41 11.67
C ARG A 206 -14.23 12.15 11.43
N ILE A 207 -14.29 11.31 12.45
CA ILE A 207 -13.55 10.08 12.76
C ILE A 207 -14.30 8.86 12.18
N THR A 208 -13.62 7.87 11.56
CA THR A 208 -13.76 6.40 11.84
C THR A 208 -12.84 5.50 10.98
N ARG A 209 -12.24 4.50 11.65
CA ARG A 209 -11.63 3.19 11.26
C ARG A 209 -10.45 3.15 10.24
N SER A 210 -9.53 2.18 10.40
CA SER A 210 -8.08 2.32 10.13
C SER A 210 -7.33 1.20 9.30
N ILE A 211 -6.86 1.52 8.06
CA ILE A 211 -5.93 1.00 7.02
C ILE A 211 -4.52 1.61 7.16
N ILE A 212 -3.54 0.79 7.44
CA ILE A 212 -2.15 1.21 7.58
C ILE A 212 -1.47 1.53 6.24
#